data_AF-A0A7S1E3T5-F1
#
_entry.id   AF-A0A7S1E3T5-F1
#
_cell.length_a   1.000
_cell.length_b   1.000
_cell.length_c   1.000
_cell.angle_alpha   90.00
_cell.angle_beta   90.00
_cell.angle_gamma   90.00
#
_symmetry.space_group_name_H-M   'P 1'
#
loop_
_entity.id
_entity.type
_entity.pdbx_description
1 polymer ?
#
loop_
_entity_poly.entity_id
_entity_poly.type
_entity_poly.pdbx_seq_one_letter_code
_entity_poly.pdbx_strand_id
1 'polypeptide(L)'
;VYIVYTDESSKRAVASIKDCEDGTYILDFCTLPSETELSFIGRGTLSVHFEYSCGFGSLPPPLKNEWKNGGYTHTEYSVTDIPQPTVRTFQKPQSVNLKRYDLVVVFGDSTFEQFVRQRT
;
A
#
# COMPACT_ATOMS: atom_id res chain seq x y z
N VAL A 1 1.85 -2.50 3.81
CA VAL A 1 0.70 -3.30 3.33
C VAL A 1 -0.19 -2.38 2.53
N TYR A 2 -0.70 -2.81 1.39
CA TYR A 2 -1.74 -2.10 0.66
C TYR A 2 -2.79 -3.09 0.16
N ILE A 3 -4.03 -2.65 0.07
CA ILE A 3 -5.16 -3.49 -0.31
C ILE A 3 -5.77 -2.96 -1.60
N VAL A 4 -6.03 -3.86 -2.53
CA VAL A 4 -6.57 -3.56 -3.86
C VAL A 4 -7.85 -4.35 -4.08
N TYR A 5 -8.89 -3.68 -4.54
CA TYR A 5 -10.06 -4.32 -5.12
C TYR A 5 -9.95 -4.28 -6.64
N THR A 6 -10.15 -5.43 -7.30
CA THR A 6 -10.19 -5.54 -8.76
C THR A 6 -11.51 -6.15 -9.18
N ASP A 7 -12.28 -5.46 -10.01
CA ASP A 7 -13.56 -5.98 -10.51
C ASP A 7 -13.38 -6.94 -11.71
N GLU A 8 -14.46 -7.55 -12.16
CA GLU A 8 -14.48 -8.44 -13.33
C GLU A 8 -14.05 -7.74 -14.63
N SER A 9 -14.19 -6.41 -14.71
CA SER A 9 -13.75 -5.60 -15.86
C SER A 9 -12.28 -5.17 -15.77
N SER A 10 -11.54 -5.68 -14.77
CA SER A 10 -10.14 -5.34 -14.48
C SER A 10 -9.89 -3.90 -14.02
N LYS A 11 -10.92 -3.21 -13.52
CA LYS A 11 -10.77 -1.90 -12.86
C LYS A 11 -10.30 -2.05 -11.44
N ARG A 12 -9.50 -1.09 -10.98
CA ARG A 12 -8.80 -1.21 -9.70
C ARG A 12 -9.12 -0.04 -8.77
N ALA A 13 -9.40 -0.38 -7.52
CA ALA A 13 -9.49 0.58 -6.43
C ALA A 13 -8.46 0.22 -5.36
N VAL A 14 -7.87 1.24 -4.72
CA VAL A 14 -6.89 1.06 -3.64
C VAL A 14 -7.53 1.53 -2.34
N ALA A 15 -7.38 0.74 -1.28
CA ALA A 15 -7.88 1.11 0.04
C ALA A 15 -6.83 1.89 0.85
N SER A 16 -7.29 2.96 1.50
CA SER A 16 -6.70 3.43 2.75
C SER A 16 -7.11 2.48 3.87
N ILE A 17 -6.14 2.02 4.66
CA ILE A 17 -6.33 1.01 5.70
C ILE A 17 -6.22 1.69 7.05
N LYS A 18 -7.23 1.50 7.90
CA LYS A 18 -7.17 1.88 9.31
C LYS A 18 -7.34 0.63 10.17
N ASP A 19 -6.31 0.32 10.94
CA ASP A 19 -6.34 -0.72 11.97
C ASP A 19 -7.24 -0.26 13.13
N CYS A 20 -8.13 -1.14 13.58
CA CYS A 20 -9.01 -0.90 14.72
C CYS A 20 -8.45 -1.44 16.05
N GLU A 21 -7.26 -2.06 16.02
CA GLU A 21 -6.56 -2.65 17.18
C GLU A 21 -7.33 -3.81 17.86
N ASP A 22 -8.36 -4.33 17.22
CA ASP A 22 -9.18 -5.46 17.67
C ASP A 22 -9.13 -6.65 16.70
N GLY A 23 -8.20 -6.61 15.75
CA GLY A 23 -8.07 -7.59 14.67
C GLY A 23 -8.96 -7.29 13.45
N THR A 24 -9.72 -6.19 13.47
CA THR A 24 -10.50 -5.71 12.32
C THR A 24 -9.86 -4.47 11.67
N TYR A 25 -10.22 -4.24 10.41
CA TYR A 25 -9.69 -3.12 9.62
C TYR A 25 -10.83 -2.37 8.93
N ILE A 26 -10.76 -1.05 8.95
CA ILE A 26 -11.62 -0.19 8.13
C ILE A 26 -10.89 0.06 6.80
N LEU A 27 -11.59 -0.22 5.71
CA LEU A 27 -11.09 -0.06 4.35
C LEU A 27 -11.87 1.05 3.65
N ASP A 28 -11.17 2.09 3.22
CA ASP A 28 -11.73 3.20 2.45
C ASP A 28 -11.13 3.22 1.04
N PHE A 29 -11.89 2.75 0.06
CA PHE A 29 -11.42 2.57 -1.32
C PHE A 29 -11.54 3.84 -2.15
N CYS A 30 -10.50 4.16 -2.91
CA CYS A 30 -10.55 5.18 -3.94
C CYS A 30 -10.07 4.69 -5.30
N THR A 31 -10.51 5.38 -6.36
CA THR A 31 -9.98 5.15 -7.72
C THR A 31 -8.51 5.53 -7.81
N LEU A 32 -7.85 5.04 -8.85
CA LEU A 32 -6.50 5.49 -9.18
C LEU A 32 -6.53 6.97 -9.63
N PRO A 33 -5.44 7.73 -9.44
CA PRO A 33 -5.36 9.12 -9.90
C PRO A 33 -5.59 9.30 -11.41
N SER A 34 -5.30 8.26 -12.20
CA SER A 34 -5.50 8.21 -13.65
C SER A 34 -6.92 7.80 -14.06
N GLU A 35 -7.73 7.29 -13.15
CA GLU A 35 -9.08 6.81 -13.43
C GLU A 35 -10.13 7.86 -13.04
N THR A 36 -10.85 8.35 -14.04
CA THR A 36 -11.88 9.39 -13.90
C THR A 36 -13.28 8.83 -13.73
N GLU A 37 -13.54 7.55 -14.05
CA GLU A 37 -14.88 6.97 -14.05
C GLU A 37 -15.10 5.89 -12.97
N LEU A 38 -16.19 6.04 -12.21
CA LEU A 38 -16.60 5.15 -11.11
C LEU A 38 -17.49 3.97 -11.55
N SER A 39 -17.27 3.41 -12.74
CA SER A 39 -18.08 2.26 -13.19
C SER A 39 -17.41 0.94 -12.83
N PHE A 40 -17.41 0.60 -11.55
CA PHE A 40 -17.13 -0.75 -11.07
C PHE A 40 -18.39 -1.61 -11.25
N ILE A 41 -18.21 -2.88 -11.61
CA ILE A 41 -19.34 -3.80 -11.86
C ILE A 41 -19.27 -4.98 -10.90
N GLY A 42 -20.39 -5.25 -10.22
CA GLY A 42 -20.69 -6.56 -9.65
C GLY A 42 -19.82 -6.97 -8.47
N ARG A 43 -19.02 -8.03 -8.67
CA ARG A 43 -18.15 -8.66 -7.67
C ARG A 43 -16.72 -8.62 -8.19
N GLY A 44 -15.78 -8.90 -7.29
CA GLY A 44 -14.37 -8.79 -7.65
C GLY A 44 -13.46 -9.56 -6.72
N THR A 45 -12.17 -9.30 -6.88
CA THR A 45 -11.11 -9.87 -6.06
C THR A 45 -10.54 -8.80 -5.16
N LEU A 46 -10.44 -9.12 -3.86
CA LEU A 46 -9.72 -8.32 -2.89
C LEU A 46 -8.34 -8.93 -2.69
N SER A 47 -7.28 -8.19 -3.05
CA SER A 47 -5.89 -8.57 -2.84
C SER A 47 -5.25 -7.73 -1.72
N VAL A 48 -4.58 -8.40 -0.79
CA VAL A 48 -3.76 -7.82 0.27
C VAL A 48 -2.29 -8.04 -0.08
N HIS A 49 -1.55 -6.95 -0.28
CA HIS A 49 -0.13 -7.01 -0.63
C HIS A 49 0.75 -6.61 0.55
N PHE A 50 1.59 -7.54 0.98
CA PHE A 50 2.62 -7.33 2.00
C PHE A 50 3.96 -7.06 1.31
N GLU A 51 4.29 -5.78 1.22
CA GLU A 51 5.51 -5.31 0.57
C GLU A 51 6.72 -5.39 1.50
N TYR A 52 6.59 -4.90 2.74
CA TYR A 52 7.63 -4.92 3.77
C TYR A 52 7.10 -5.48 5.09
N SER A 53 7.99 -6.05 5.91
CA SER A 53 7.66 -6.43 7.28
C SER A 53 7.47 -5.20 8.17
N CYS A 54 6.57 -5.29 9.15
CA CYS A 54 6.35 -4.28 10.19
C CYS A 54 7.57 -4.02 11.11
N GLY A 55 8.64 -4.82 10.96
CA GLY A 55 9.88 -4.73 11.73
C GLY A 55 10.96 -3.81 11.14
N PHE A 56 10.65 -3.04 10.09
CA PHE A 56 11.64 -2.24 9.34
C PHE A 56 12.39 -1.19 10.21
N GLY A 57 11.90 -0.88 11.42
CA GLY A 57 12.59 0.00 12.39
C GLY A 57 12.91 -0.61 13.75
N SER A 58 12.50 -1.86 14.02
CA SER A 58 12.55 -2.47 15.37
C SER A 58 13.26 -3.83 15.42
N LEU A 59 13.68 -4.37 14.28
CA LEU A 59 14.46 -5.61 14.27
C LEU A 59 15.89 -5.29 14.74
N PRO A 60 16.38 -5.89 15.86
CA PRO A 60 17.81 -5.89 16.13
C PRO A 60 18.49 -6.47 14.89
N PRO A 61 19.59 -5.88 14.38
CA PRO A 61 20.16 -6.27 13.11
C PRO A 61 20.35 -7.80 13.12
N PRO A 62 19.54 -8.55 12.34
CA PRO A 62 19.98 -9.89 11.99
C PRO A 62 21.26 -9.66 11.20
N LEU A 63 22.26 -10.53 11.35
CA LEU A 63 23.42 -10.52 10.47
C LEU A 63 22.87 -10.51 9.04
N LYS A 64 22.94 -9.34 8.36
CA LYS A 64 22.34 -9.11 7.03
C LYS A 64 22.83 -10.13 5.99
N ASN A 65 23.89 -10.84 6.34
CA ASN A 65 24.50 -12.01 5.75
C ASN A 65 23.50 -13.09 5.28
N GLU A 66 22.33 -13.21 5.91
CA GLU A 66 21.34 -14.27 5.58
C GLU A 66 20.06 -13.75 4.90
N TRP A 67 19.96 -12.44 4.67
CA TRP A 67 18.83 -11.90 3.94
C TRP A 67 18.95 -12.27 2.46
N LYS A 68 18.04 -13.13 1.98
CA LYS A 68 17.96 -13.48 0.54
C LYS A 68 17.58 -12.28 -0.33
N ASN A 69 17.10 -11.20 0.29
CA ASN A 69 16.43 -10.09 -0.38
C ASN A 69 16.48 -8.80 0.48
N GLY A 70 16.06 -7.65 -0.06
CA GLY A 70 16.09 -6.35 0.61
C GLY A 70 15.08 -6.13 1.76
N GLY A 71 14.62 -7.19 2.43
CA GLY A 71 13.63 -7.10 3.52
C GLY A 71 12.18 -7.02 3.05
N TYR A 72 11.94 -7.27 1.76
CA TYR A 72 10.62 -7.33 1.14
C TYR A 72 10.02 -8.72 1.27
N THR A 73 8.73 -8.79 1.61
CA THR A 73 8.01 -10.07 1.74
C THR A 73 7.36 -10.50 0.44
N HIS A 74 6.96 -9.56 -0.43
CA HIS A 74 6.18 -9.79 -1.66
C HIS A 74 5.08 -10.85 -1.51
N THR A 75 4.45 -10.90 -0.34
CA THR A 75 3.42 -11.90 -0.06
C THR A 75 2.08 -11.29 -0.41
N GLU A 76 1.28 -12.03 -1.18
CA GLU A 76 -0.07 -11.62 -1.58
C GLU A 76 -1.07 -12.65 -1.07
N TYR A 77 -2.18 -12.15 -0.53
CA TYR A 77 -3.35 -12.95 -0.21
C TYR A 77 -4.54 -12.37 -0.96
N SER A 78 -5.32 -13.23 -1.62
CA SER A 78 -6.46 -12.78 -2.41
C SER A 78 -7.71 -13.55 -2.02
N VAL A 79 -8.83 -12.83 -1.95
CA VAL A 79 -10.17 -13.41 -1.79
C VAL A 79 -11.00 -12.99 -2.98
N THR A 80 -11.52 -13.96 -3.72
CA THR A 80 -12.38 -13.75 -4.89
C THR A 80 -13.84 -13.65 -4.48
N ASP A 81 -14.69 -13.24 -5.42
CA ASP A 81 -16.15 -13.21 -5.23
C ASP A 81 -16.58 -12.29 -4.07
N ILE A 82 -15.93 -11.13 -3.94
CA ILE A 82 -16.27 -10.12 -2.94
C ILE A 82 -17.25 -9.11 -3.55
N PRO A 83 -18.36 -8.75 -2.88
CA PRO A 83 -19.25 -7.69 -3.35
C PRO A 83 -18.48 -6.37 -3.49
N GLN A 84 -18.81 -5.61 -4.53
CA GLN A 84 -18.19 -4.32 -4.77
C GLN A 84 -18.24 -3.42 -3.51
N PRO A 85 -17.08 -2.95 -3.02
CA PRO A 85 -17.04 -2.00 -1.91
C PRO A 85 -17.47 -0.61 -2.37
N THR A 86 -17.80 0.27 -1.44
CA THR A 86 -17.96 1.69 -1.75
C THR A 86 -16.62 2.26 -2.20
N VAL A 87 -16.52 2.66 -3.47
CA VAL A 87 -15.33 3.31 -4.04
C VAL A 87 -15.64 4.78 -4.28
N ARG A 88 -14.82 5.66 -3.72
CA ARG A 88 -14.90 7.10 -3.95
C ARG A 88 -13.90 7.55 -5.01
N THR A 89 -14.15 8.68 -5.65
CA THR A 89 -13.18 9.27 -6.58
C THR A 89 -11.90 9.65 -5.81
N PHE A 90 -10.76 9.44 -6.44
CA PHE A 90 -9.50 9.98 -5.97
C PHE A 90 -9.61 11.49 -5.73
N GLN A 91 -9.27 11.93 -4.52
CA GLN A 91 -9.15 13.34 -4.20
C GLN A 91 -7.68 13.72 -4.19
N LYS A 92 -7.29 14.61 -5.10
CA LYS A 92 -5.93 15.13 -5.13
C LYS A 92 -5.62 15.78 -3.77
N PRO A 93 -4.46 15.47 -3.16
CA PRO A 93 -4.05 16.12 -1.91
C PRO A 93 -4.05 17.64 -2.06
N GLN A 94 -4.50 18.33 -1.02
CA GLN A 94 -4.39 19.78 -0.95
C GLN A 94 -2.92 20.19 -0.86
N SER A 95 -2.57 21.32 -1.46
CA SER A 95 -1.23 21.89 -1.34
C SER A 95 -0.92 22.19 0.13
N VAL A 96 0.10 21.53 0.69
CA VAL A 96 0.57 21.78 2.05
C VAL A 96 1.73 22.77 2.00
N ASN A 97 1.69 23.79 2.87
CA ASN A 97 2.80 24.73 2.99
C ASN A 97 3.93 24.11 3.84
N LEU A 98 5.05 23.81 3.19
CA LEU A 98 6.23 23.21 3.82
C LEU A 98 7.33 24.23 4.16
N LYS A 99 7.09 25.54 4.03
CA LYS A 99 8.10 26.60 4.29
C LYS A 99 8.69 26.60 5.70
N ARG A 100 8.04 25.95 6.66
CA ARG A 100 8.52 25.83 8.04
C ARG A 100 9.65 24.80 8.22
N TYR A 101 9.93 24.01 7.19
CA TYR A 101 10.97 22.99 7.22
C TYR A 101 12.18 23.49 6.42
N ASP A 102 13.37 23.40 7.01
CA ASP A 102 14.63 23.73 6.33
C ASP A 102 14.98 22.70 5.22
N LEU A 103 14.46 21.48 5.36
CA LEU A 103 14.66 20.38 4.42
C LEU A 103 13.46 19.42 4.45
N VAL A 104 13.00 19.00 3.27
CA VAL A 104 12.01 17.94 3.09
C VAL A 104 12.66 16.81 2.31
N VAL A 105 12.76 15.63 2.94
CA VAL A 105 13.30 14.43 2.28
C VAL A 105 12.16 13.47 2.02
N VAL A 106 12.01 13.05 0.78
CA VAL A 106 11.01 12.06 0.37
C VAL A 106 11.75 10.75 0.10
N PHE A 107 11.36 9.69 0.81
CA PHE A 107 11.85 8.35 0.55
C PHE A 107 10.73 7.54 -0.08
N GLY A 108 10.88 7.21 -1.37
CA GLY A 108 10.04 6.23 -2.04
C GLY A 108 10.43 4.80 -1.67
N ASP A 109 9.55 3.85 -1.99
CA ASP A 109 9.80 2.41 -1.93
C ASP A 109 11.16 2.00 -2.53
N SER A 110 11.49 2.55 -3.69
CA SER A 110 12.67 2.24 -4.49
C SER A 110 13.92 2.97 -3.99
N THR A 111 13.77 4.11 -3.32
CA THR A 111 14.86 4.74 -2.57
C THR A 111 15.15 3.96 -1.29
N PHE A 112 14.11 3.46 -0.61
CA PHE A 112 14.25 2.59 0.55
C PHE A 112 14.97 1.30 0.21
N GLU A 113 14.68 0.69 -0.95
CA GLU A 113 15.41 -0.48 -1.44
C GLU A 113 16.92 -0.23 -1.51
N GLN A 114 17.34 0.92 -2.03
CA GLN A 114 18.76 1.28 -2.15
C GLN A 114 19.43 1.45 -0.78
N PHE A 115 18.74 2.01 0.22
CA PHE A 115 19.26 2.11 1.59
C PHE A 115 19.49 0.74 2.25
N VAL A 116 18.69 -0.26 1.91
CA VAL A 116 18.88 -1.62 2.41
C VAL A 116 20.01 -2.32 1.65
N ARG A 117 20.09 -2.13 0.32
CA ARG A 117 21.08 -2.78 -0.55
C ARG A 117 22.52 -2.25 -0.37
N GLN A 118 22.74 -0.95 -0.16
CA GLN A 118 24.09 -0.36 -0.15
C GLN A 118 24.88 -0.49 1.16
N ARG A 119 24.44 -1.32 2.12
CA ARG A 119 25.19 -1.61 3.36
C ARG A 119 25.91 -2.98 3.32
N THR A 120 26.37 -3.40 2.14
CA THR A 120 27.30 -4.53 1.96
C THR A 120 28.61 -4.04 1.39
#